data_AF-A0A7D9DTT6-F1
#
_entry.id   AF-A0A7D9DTT6-F1
#
_cell.length_a   1.000
_cell.length_b   1.000
_cell.length_c   1.000
_cell.angle_alpha   90.00
_cell.angle_beta   90.00
_cell.angle_gamma   90.00
#
_symmetry.space_group_name_H-M   'P 1'
#
loop_
_entity.id
_entity.type
_entity.pdbx_description
1 polymer ?
#
loop_
_entity_poly.entity_id
_entity_poly.type
_entity_poly.pdbx_seq_one_letter_code
_entity_poly.pdbx_strand_id
1 'polypeptide(L)'
;MPPGPSPYPFLGNIPQIISADPVRPFSKLAEKYGDIYTVTFPKANAVIFNTASLVREDRLAPGRQEVLLGKSPESFYPFGEIMGHNMAGSDYSLAYLFERKVFVSAMHIHYIV
;
A
#
# COMPACT_ATOMS: atom_id res chain seq x y z
N MET A 1 4.03 -11.95 -14.13
CA MET A 1 3.77 -11.60 -12.71
C MET A 1 4.89 -12.19 -11.87
N PRO A 2 5.42 -11.47 -10.88
CA PRO A 2 6.41 -12.00 -9.93
C PRO A 2 5.88 -13.28 -9.26
N PRO A 3 6.74 -14.28 -8.99
CA PRO A 3 6.36 -15.44 -8.21
C PRO A 3 5.92 -14.98 -6.80
N GLY A 4 4.88 -15.60 -6.27
CA GLY A 4 4.30 -15.25 -4.98
C GLY A 4 3.58 -16.43 -4.34
N PRO A 5 3.20 -16.33 -3.06
CA PRO A 5 2.47 -17.38 -2.38
C PRO A 5 1.16 -17.70 -3.11
N SER A 6 0.83 -18.99 -3.22
CA SER A 6 -0.41 -19.41 -3.87
C SER A 6 -1.61 -18.95 -3.04
N PRO A 7 -2.59 -18.23 -3.64
CA PRO A 7 -3.71 -17.68 -2.92
C PRO A 7 -4.75 -18.75 -2.58
N TYR A 8 -5.32 -18.68 -1.38
CA TYR A 8 -6.49 -19.48 -1.02
C TYR A 8 -7.76 -18.94 -1.68
N PRO A 9 -8.74 -19.80 -2.00
CA PRO A 9 -10.04 -19.35 -2.48
C PRO A 9 -10.70 -18.43 -1.44
N PHE A 10 -11.30 -17.33 -1.90
CA PHE A 10 -11.97 -16.28 -1.11
C PHE A 10 -11.07 -15.43 -0.20
N LEU A 11 -10.14 -16.03 0.54
CA LEU A 11 -9.27 -15.33 1.50
C LEU A 11 -8.01 -14.73 0.87
N GLY A 12 -7.59 -15.26 -0.28
CA GLY A 12 -6.30 -14.92 -0.87
C GLY A 12 -5.12 -15.34 0.02
N ASN A 13 -4.15 -14.45 0.19
CA ASN A 13 -2.93 -14.67 0.97
C ASN A 13 -3.02 -14.14 2.41
N ILE A 14 -4.19 -13.65 2.86
CA ILE A 14 -4.38 -13.14 4.25
C ILE A 14 -3.91 -14.15 5.32
N PRO A 15 -4.28 -15.45 5.25
CA PRO A 15 -3.85 -16.41 6.27
C PRO A 15 -2.32 -16.59 6.30
N GLN A 16 -1.66 -16.51 5.15
CA GLN A 16 -0.21 -16.65 5.05
C GLN A 16 0.53 -15.42 5.57
N ILE A 17 -0.05 -14.22 5.43
CA ILE A 17 0.48 -12.97 6.00
C ILE A 17 0.39 -13.04 7.53
N ILE A 18 -0.79 -13.36 8.07
CA ILE A 18 -1.02 -13.43 9.52
C ILE A 18 -0.15 -14.50 10.18
N SER A 19 0.05 -15.64 9.51
CA SER A 19 0.84 -16.75 10.05
C SER A 19 2.36 -16.55 9.92
N ALA A 20 2.82 -15.57 9.12
CA ALA A 20 4.24 -15.38 8.86
C ALA A 20 4.98 -14.74 10.04
N ASP A 21 4.50 -13.58 10.51
CA ASP A 21 5.02 -12.88 11.67
C ASP A 21 4.03 -11.77 12.11
N PRO A 22 3.80 -11.56 13.42
CA PRO A 22 2.87 -10.53 13.88
C PRO A 22 3.38 -9.09 13.73
N VAL A 23 4.70 -8.88 13.58
CA VAL A 23 5.33 -7.56 13.50
C VAL A 23 5.83 -7.24 12.08
N ARG A 24 6.39 -8.23 11.38
CA ARG A 24 7.05 -8.08 10.06
C ARG A 24 6.68 -9.21 9.08
N PRO A 25 5.38 -9.41 8.81
CA PRO A 25 4.94 -10.53 7.96
C PRO A 25 5.51 -10.45 6.53
N PHE A 26 5.60 -9.24 5.96
CA PHE A 26 6.10 -9.03 4.61
C PHE A 26 7.60 -9.29 4.48
N SER A 27 8.40 -8.92 5.50
CA SER A 27 9.83 -9.23 5.51
C SER A 27 10.06 -10.75 5.56
N LYS A 28 9.24 -11.48 6.34
CA LYS A 28 9.34 -12.93 6.42
C LYS A 28 8.93 -13.62 5.12
N LEU A 29 7.93 -13.10 4.43
CA LEU A 29 7.53 -13.58 3.10
C LEU A 29 8.61 -13.28 2.05
N ALA A 30 9.29 -12.12 2.14
CA ALA A 30 10.38 -11.78 1.24
C ALA A 30 11.59 -12.71 1.37
N GLU A 31 11.90 -13.23 2.57
CA GLU A 31 12.94 -14.27 2.74
C GLU A 31 12.65 -15.52 1.88
N LYS A 32 11.37 -15.82 1.59
CA LYS A 32 10.94 -17.01 0.86
C LYS A 32 10.70 -16.75 -0.64
N TYR A 33 10.14 -15.59 -0.99
CA TYR A 33 9.72 -15.27 -2.35
C TYR A 33 10.61 -14.23 -3.05
N GLY A 34 11.56 -13.64 -2.32
CA GLY A 34 12.44 -12.58 -2.79
C GLY A 34 11.90 -11.17 -2.51
N ASP A 35 12.68 -10.17 -2.91
CA ASP A 35 12.40 -8.75 -2.63
C ASP A 35 11.17 -8.19 -3.37
N ILE A 36 10.70 -8.89 -4.41
CA ILE A 36 9.52 -8.55 -5.19
C ILE A 36 8.63 -9.79 -5.33
N TYR A 37 7.43 -9.71 -4.78
CA TYR A 37 6.45 -10.80 -4.87
C TYR A 37 5.03 -10.26 -4.93
N THR A 38 4.11 -11.09 -5.46
CA THR A 38 2.69 -10.74 -5.55
C THR A 38 1.91 -11.42 -4.43
N VAL A 39 1.01 -10.68 -3.79
CA VAL A 39 -0.01 -11.21 -2.89
C VAL A 39 -1.40 -10.83 -3.38
N THR A 40 -2.33 -11.75 -3.24
CA THR A 40 -3.75 -11.56 -3.56
C THR A 40 -4.52 -11.37 -2.26
N PHE A 41 -5.27 -10.28 -2.19
CA PHE A 41 -6.32 -10.04 -1.22
C PHE A 41 -7.68 -10.39 -1.84
N PRO A 42 -8.73 -10.59 -1.02
CA PRO A 42 -10.06 -10.95 -1.50
C PRO A 42 -10.63 -10.03 -2.60
N LYS A 43 -10.31 -8.73 -2.55
CA LYS A 43 -10.80 -7.72 -3.49
C LYS A 43 -9.72 -7.09 -4.39
N ALA A 44 -8.43 -7.41 -4.17
CA ALA A 44 -7.33 -6.74 -4.87
C ALA A 44 -6.08 -7.62 -4.97
N ASN A 45 -5.25 -7.40 -5.99
CA ASN A 45 -3.89 -7.96 -6.05
C ASN A 45 -2.89 -6.86 -5.71
N ALA A 46 -1.89 -7.17 -4.87
CA ALA A 46 -0.84 -6.25 -4.48
C ALA A 46 0.53 -6.82 -4.82
N VAL A 47 1.41 -5.98 -5.34
CA VAL A 47 2.83 -6.31 -5.51
C VAL A 47 3.59 -5.67 -4.36
N ILE A 48 4.35 -6.48 -3.63
CA ILE A 48 5.14 -6.05 -2.47
C ILE A 48 6.58 -5.84 -2.91
N PHE A 49 7.14 -4.68 -2.54
CA PHE A 49 8.55 -4.34 -2.71
C PHE A 49 9.20 -4.22 -1.33
N ASN A 50 10.18 -5.06 -1.02
CA ASN A 50 10.84 -5.05 0.29
C ASN A 50 12.10 -4.16 0.33
N THR A 51 12.69 -3.83 -0.83
CA THR A 51 13.96 -3.09 -0.90
C THR A 51 13.76 -1.62 -1.27
N ALA A 52 14.38 -0.71 -0.51
CA ALA A 52 14.23 0.74 -0.67
C ALA A 52 14.72 1.29 -2.02
N SER A 53 15.69 0.61 -2.67
CA SER A 53 16.16 0.96 -4.01
C SER A 53 15.06 0.74 -5.05
N LEU A 54 14.38 -0.40 -5.01
CA LEU A 54 13.28 -0.75 -5.92
C LEU A 54 12.10 0.23 -5.77
N VAL A 55 11.75 0.58 -4.53
CA VAL A 55 10.68 1.56 -4.27
C VAL A 55 11.03 2.94 -4.83
N ARG A 56 12.31 3.35 -4.71
CA ARG A 56 12.77 4.63 -5.27
C ARG A 56 12.72 4.62 -6.79
N GLU A 57 13.22 3.58 -7.43
CA GLU A 57 13.23 3.45 -8.88
C GLU A 57 11.81 3.45 -9.45
N ASP A 58 10.91 2.66 -8.87
CA ASP A 58 9.54 2.57 -9.37
C ASP A 58 8.74 3.86 -9.14
N ARG A 59 8.98 4.55 -8.01
CA ARG A 59 8.38 5.88 -7.75
C ARG A 59 8.88 6.96 -8.69
N LEU A 60 10.14 6.90 -9.10
CA LEU A 60 10.76 7.88 -10.01
C LEU A 60 10.49 7.56 -11.49
N ALA A 61 9.97 6.37 -11.79
CA ALA A 61 9.63 5.98 -13.14
C ALA A 61 8.46 6.82 -13.69
N PRO A 62 8.63 7.51 -14.83
CA PRO A 62 7.57 8.33 -15.41
C PRO A 62 6.35 7.49 -15.79
N GLY A 63 5.15 7.98 -15.48
CA GLY A 63 3.87 7.31 -15.75
C GLY A 63 3.45 6.25 -14.72
N ARG A 64 4.36 5.72 -13.90
CA ARG A 64 4.00 4.81 -12.80
C ARG A 64 3.65 5.53 -11.52
N GLN A 65 4.15 6.74 -11.32
CA GLN A 65 3.89 7.52 -10.12
C GLN A 65 2.38 7.72 -9.88
N GLU A 66 1.58 7.94 -10.91
CA GLU A 66 0.12 8.09 -10.78
C GLU A 66 -0.58 6.77 -10.44
N VAL A 67 -0.12 5.66 -11.03
CA VAL A 67 -0.65 4.30 -10.78
C VAL A 67 -0.27 3.80 -9.38
N LEU A 68 0.92 4.14 -8.89
CA LEU A 68 1.41 3.78 -7.56
C LEU A 68 0.83 4.67 -6.45
N LEU A 69 0.53 5.92 -6.77
CA LEU A 69 -0.12 6.85 -5.84
C LEU A 69 -1.64 6.69 -5.81
N GLY A 70 -2.23 6.08 -6.85
CA GLY A 70 -3.62 5.65 -6.88
C GLY A 70 -3.91 4.65 -5.77
N LYS A 71 -4.39 5.15 -4.64
CA LYS A 71 -4.82 4.31 -3.53
C LYS A 71 -6.15 3.67 -3.89
N SER A 72 -6.12 2.42 -4.32
CA SER A 72 -7.36 1.66 -4.53
C SER A 72 -8.08 1.51 -3.18
N PRO A 73 -9.33 2.00 -3.05
CA PRO A 73 -10.12 1.83 -1.82
C PRO A 73 -10.28 0.35 -1.44
N GLU A 74 -10.29 -0.53 -2.45
CA GLU A 74 -10.40 -1.98 -2.30
C GLU A 74 -9.21 -2.61 -1.59
N SER A 75 -8.04 -1.97 -1.61
CA SER A 75 -6.85 -2.44 -0.88
C SER A 75 -6.97 -2.25 0.63
N PHE A 76 -7.90 -1.40 1.08
CA PHE A 76 -8.15 -1.12 2.50
C PHE A 76 -9.48 -1.70 2.98
N TYR A 77 -10.10 -2.64 2.26
CA TYR A 77 -11.30 -3.33 2.72
C TYR A 77 -11.03 -4.20 3.96
N PRO A 78 -11.90 -4.21 5.00
CA PRO A 78 -13.15 -3.45 5.13
C PRO A 78 -12.97 -2.07 5.80
N PHE A 79 -11.75 -1.67 6.17
CA PHE A 79 -11.50 -0.41 6.88
C PHE A 79 -11.96 0.82 6.09
N GLY A 80 -11.89 0.82 4.76
CA GLY A 80 -12.41 1.90 3.93
C GLY A 80 -13.93 2.12 4.09
N GLU A 81 -14.70 1.05 4.29
CA GLU A 81 -16.15 1.12 4.49
C GLU A 81 -16.50 1.56 5.92
N ILE A 82 -15.69 1.18 6.91
CA ILE A 82 -15.90 1.49 8.34
C ILE A 82 -15.48 2.94 8.66
N MET A 83 -14.36 3.40 8.09
CA MET A 83 -13.75 4.70 8.43
C MET A 83 -14.24 5.85 7.53
N GLY A 84 -15.05 5.57 6.51
CA GLY A 84 -15.59 6.55 5.57
C GLY A 84 -14.53 7.20 4.67
N HIS A 85 -14.94 8.25 3.94
CA HIS A 85 -14.05 9.01 3.06
C HIS A 85 -13.05 9.82 3.88
N ASN A 86 -11.80 9.38 3.90
CA ASN A 86 -10.70 10.02 4.62
C ASN A 86 -9.46 10.12 3.70
N MET A 87 -8.54 11.04 4.02
CA MET A 87 -7.30 11.25 3.22
C MET A 87 -6.43 9.97 3.11
N ALA A 88 -6.63 9.02 4.01
CA ALA A 88 -5.90 7.75 4.02
C ALA A 88 -6.37 6.81 2.91
N GLY A 89 -7.68 6.74 2.64
CA GLY A 89 -8.30 5.83 1.67
C GLY A 89 -8.88 6.51 0.42
N SER A 90 -8.80 7.83 0.29
CA SER A 90 -9.27 8.55 -0.90
C SER A 90 -8.35 8.36 -2.09
N ASP A 91 -8.93 8.32 -3.30
CA ASP A 91 -8.18 8.35 -4.55
C ASP A 91 -7.26 9.57 -4.65
N TYR A 92 -6.14 9.38 -5.36
CA TYR A 92 -5.20 10.45 -5.65
C TYR A 92 -5.83 11.44 -6.63
N SER A 93 -6.45 12.48 -6.10
CA SER A 93 -7.16 13.52 -6.84
C SER A 93 -6.57 14.91 -6.58
N LEU A 94 -6.97 15.90 -7.37
CA LEU A 94 -6.59 17.31 -7.12
C LEU A 94 -7.09 17.79 -5.75
N ALA A 95 -8.25 17.30 -5.29
CA ALA A 95 -8.77 17.57 -3.96
C ALA A 95 -7.82 17.02 -2.88
N TYR A 96 -7.38 15.77 -3.02
CA TYR A 96 -6.38 15.16 -2.11
C TYR A 96 -5.08 15.97 -2.04
N LEU A 97 -4.57 16.42 -3.20
CA LEU A 97 -3.36 17.23 -3.24
C LEU A 97 -3.52 18.59 -2.54
N PHE A 98 -4.66 19.22 -2.73
CA PHE A 98 -5.00 20.48 -2.07
C PHE A 98 -5.10 20.30 -0.54
N GLU A 99 -5.88 19.31 -0.10
CA GLU A 99 -6.04 18.99 1.33
C GLU A 99 -4.70 18.66 1.99
N ARG A 100 -3.88 17.81 1.34
CA ARG A 100 -2.53 17.49 1.81
C ARG A 100 -1.67 18.75 1.94
N LYS A 101 -1.74 19.67 0.98
CA LYS A 101 -0.96 20.92 1.02
C LYS A 101 -1.38 21.81 2.19
N VAL A 102 -2.69 21.96 2.42
CA VAL A 102 -3.23 22.73 3.54
C VAL A 102 -2.82 22.10 4.87
N PHE A 103 -3.02 20.79 5.02
CA PHE A 103 -2.67 20.05 6.24
C PHE A 103 -1.18 20.16 6.58
N VAL A 104 -0.29 19.92 5.60
CA VAL A 104 1.16 20.02 5.80
C VAL A 104 1.56 21.46 6.14
N SER A 105 0.93 22.47 5.54
CA SER A 105 1.20 23.87 5.86
C SER A 105 0.79 24.21 7.29
N ALA A 106 -0.39 23.76 7.73
CA ALA A 106 -0.87 23.96 9.09
C ALA A 106 0.03 23.29 10.14
N MET A 107 0.48 22.06 9.88
CA MET A 107 1.41 21.34 10.76
C MET A 107 2.75 22.07 10.91
N HIS A 108 3.31 22.62 9.82
CA HIS A 108 4.54 23.42 9.90
C HIS A 108 4.35 24.72 10.68
N ILE A 109 3.20 25.37 10.56
CA ILE A 109 2.89 26.60 11.31
C ILE A 109 2.81 26.30 12.81
N HIS A 110 2.23 25.17 13.21
CA HIS A 110 2.07 24.81 14.63
C HIS A 110 3.32 24.19 15.28
N TYR A 111 4.33 23.78 14.52
CA TYR A 111 5.60 23.23 15.03
C TYR A 111 6.76 24.24 15.10
N ILE A 112 6.52 25.51 14.76
CA ILE A 112 7.51 26.62 14.80
C ILE A 112 7.28 27.58 15.99
N VAL A 113 6.46 27.20 16.98
CA VAL A 113 6.29 27.94 18.25
C VAL A 113 6.87 27.16 19.41
#